data_AF-A0A838RWX1-F1
#
_entry.id   AF-A0A838RWX1-F1
#
_cell.length_a   1.000
_cell.length_b   1.000
_cell.length_c   1.000
_cell.angle_alpha   90.00
_cell.angle_beta   90.00
_cell.angle_gamma   90.00
#
_symmetry.space_group_name_H-M   'P 1'
#
loop_
_entity.id
_entity.type
_entity.pdbx_description
1 polymer ?
#
loop_
_entity_poly.entity_id
_entity_poly.type
_entity_poly.pdbx_seq_one_letter_code
_entity_poly.pdbx_strand_id
1 'polypeptide(L)' 'MKKIQKNWLEWVVFAVGLILVASTLGYLIYTGASMGHDPPRLEVRLGIPEQRQFNFIVPVAVVNHGDETAEG' A
#
# COMPACT_ATOMS: atom_id res chain seq x y z
N MET A 1 40.69 8.20 -38.01
CA MET A 1 39.79 7.73 -36.92
C MET A 1 39.22 8.97 -36.23
N LYS A 2 37.89 9.18 -36.24
CA LYS A 2 37.26 10.32 -35.55
C LYS A 2 37.44 10.15 -34.04
N LYS A 3 38.05 11.13 -33.36
CA LYS A 3 38.14 11.13 -31.89
C LYS A 3 36.73 11.25 -31.33
N ILE A 4 36.33 10.29 -30.48
CA ILE A 4 35.08 10.36 -29.72
C ILE A 4 35.19 11.59 -28.82
N GLN A 5 34.41 12.62 -29.12
CA GLN A 5 34.27 13.79 -28.26
C GLN A 5 33.42 13.37 -27.06
N LYS A 6 34.01 13.31 -25.86
CA LYS A 6 33.27 13.03 -24.63
C LYS A 6 32.27 14.17 -24.40
N ASN A 7 30.98 13.87 -24.52
CA ASN A 7 29.93 14.84 -24.24
C ASN A 7 29.63 14.84 -22.73
N TRP A 8 30.05 15.88 -22.03
CA TRP A 8 29.86 15.99 -20.58
C TRP A 8 28.37 16.03 -20.20
N LEU A 9 27.53 16.63 -21.04
CA LEU A 9 26.09 16.71 -20.82
C LEU A 9 25.43 15.32 -20.88
N GLU A 10 25.90 14.47 -21.80
CA GLU A 10 25.42 13.08 -21.91
C GLU A 10 25.66 12.31 -20.61
N TRP A 11 26.84 12.46 -20.01
CA TRP A 11 27.17 11.82 -18.74
C TRP A 11 26.33 12.35 -17.57
N VAL A 12 26.04 13.65 -17.54
CA VAL A 12 25.17 14.24 -16.51
C VAL A 12 23.75 13.70 -16.65
N VAL A 13 23.19 13.73 -17.87
CA VAL A 13 21.84 13.22 -18.13
C VAL A 13 21.75 11.73 -17.83
N PHE A 14 22.77 10.95 -18.21
CA PHE A 14 22.85 9.54 -17.89
C PHE A 14 22.88 9.29 -16.37
N ALA A 15 23.71 10.02 -15.63
CA ALA A 15 23.81 9.87 -14.17
C ALA A 15 22.50 10.22 -13.48
N VAL A 16 21.85 11.33 -13.85
CA VAL A 16 20.54 11.72 -13.31
C VAL A 16 19.48 10.67 -13.65
N GLY A 17 19.43 10.20 -14.89
CA GLY A 17 18.51 9.15 -15.31
C GLY A 17 18.72 7.84 -14.54
N LEU A 18 19.97 7.43 -14.34
CA LEU A 18 20.32 6.23 -13.58
C LEU A 18 19.88 6.36 -12.11
N ILE A 19 20.11 7.51 -11.48
CA ILE A 19 19.66 7.79 -10.11
C ILE A 19 18.13 7.68 -10.03
N LEU A 20 17.40 8.31 -10.95
CA LEU A 20 15.93 8.27 -10.94
C LEU A 20 15.40 6.84 -11.08
N VAL A 21 15.96 6.06 -12.01
CA VAL A 21 15.57 4.65 -12.21
C VAL A 21 15.89 3.82 -10.97
N ALA A 22 17.11 3.95 -10.42
CA ALA A 22 17.53 3.21 -9.23
C ALA A 22 16.68 3.57 -8.00
N SER A 23 16.37 4.86 -7.79
CA SER A 23 15.49 5.32 -6.72
C SER A 23 14.07 4.78 -6.88
N THR A 24 13.52 4.79 -8.09
CA THR A 24 12.18 4.24 -8.36
C THR A 24 12.13 2.74 -8.08
N LEU A 25 13.11 1.98 -8.57
CA LEU A 25 13.24 0.54 -8.28
C LEU A 25 13.39 0.27 -6.78
N GLY A 26 14.28 1.00 -6.10
CA GLY A 26 14.49 0.84 -4.67
C GLY A 26 13.23 1.13 -3.86
N TYR A 27 12.50 2.19 -4.21
CA TYR A 27 11.21 2.52 -3.60
C TYR A 27 10.18 1.41 -3.81
N LEU A 28 10.05 0.87 -5.02
CA LEU A 28 9.11 -0.21 -5.32
C LEU A 28 9.45 -1.50 -4.57
N ILE A 29 10.74 -1.87 -4.51
CA ILE A 29 11.19 -3.04 -3.76
C ILE A 29 10.91 -2.86 -2.26
N TYR A 30 11.25 -1.69 -1.71
CA TYR A 30 10.99 -1.38 -0.31
C TYR A 30 9.50 -1.45 0.02
N THR A 31 8.68 -0.83 -0.83
CA THR A 31 7.21 -0.82 -0.68
C THR A 31 6.65 -2.24 -0.75
N GLY A 32 7.03 -3.03 -1.75
CA GLY A 32 6.55 -4.40 -1.92
C GLY A 32 7.01 -5.35 -0.80
N ALA A 33 8.19 -5.12 -0.21
CA ALA A 33 8.68 -5.91 0.92
C ALA A 33 8.09 -5.46 2.27
N SER A 34 7.61 -4.22 2.38
CA SER A 34 7.16 -3.63 3.65
C SER A 34 5.65 -3.51 3.77
N MET A 35 4.91 -3.42 2.66
CA MET A 35 3.44 -3.46 2.69
C MET A 35 2.98 -4.89 2.91
N GLY A 36 2.37 -5.12 4.07
CA GLY A 36 1.52 -6.28 4.28
C GLY A 36 0.38 -6.26 3.27
N HIS A 37 0.12 -7.41 2.64
CA HIS A 37 -1.12 -7.67 1.90
C HIS A 37 -1.99 -8.55 2.80
N ASP A 38 -2.19 -8.14 4.04
CA ASP A 38 -3.04 -8.89 4.95
C ASP A 38 -4.49 -8.68 4.51
N PRO A 39 -5.15 -9.69 3.92
CA PRO A 39 -6.51 -9.55 3.39
C PRO A 39 -7.46 -9.15 4.52
N PRO A 40 -8.63 -8.56 4.20
CA PRO A 40 -9.57 -8.10 5.21
C PRO A 40 -9.88 -9.20 6.22
N ARG A 41 -9.56 -8.95 7.48
CA ARG A 41 -9.70 -9.91 8.58
C ARG A 41 -10.72 -9.37 9.55
N LEU A 42 -11.98 -9.76 9.33
CA LEU A 42 -13.11 -9.24 10.08
C LEU A 42 -13.30 -9.99 11.41
N GLU A 43 -13.33 -9.23 12.49
CA GLU A 43 -13.81 -9.67 13.79
C GLU A 43 -15.19 -9.06 14.05
N VAL A 44 -16.20 -9.90 14.25
CA VAL A 44 -17.57 -9.46 14.56
C VAL A 44 -17.84 -9.70 16.04
N ARG A 45 -18.24 -8.63 16.74
CA ARG A 45 -18.63 -8.67 18.15
C ARG A 45 -20.10 -8.30 18.28
N LEU A 46 -20.88 -9.24 18.80
CA LEU A 46 -22.29 -9.03 19.12
C LEU A 46 -22.42 -8.49 20.55
N GLY A 47 -23.19 -7.42 20.69
CA GLY A 47 -23.61 -6.88 21.99
C GLY A 47 -24.79 -7.64 22.57
N ILE A 48 -25.22 -7.21 23.76
CA ILE A 48 -26.39 -7.76 24.43
C ILE A 48 -27.65 -7.29 23.69
N PRO A 49 -28.58 -8.20 23.30
CA PRO A 49 -29.85 -7.81 22.70
C PRO A 49 -30.68 -6.92 23.65
N GLU A 50 -31.09 -5.75 23.16
CA GLU A 50 -31.99 -4.85 23.86
C GLU A 50 -33.40 -4.94 23.28
N GLN A 51 -34.39 -5.22 24.12
CA GLN A 51 -35.79 -5.17 23.70
C GLN A 51 -36.30 -3.72 23.67
N ARG A 52 -36.88 -3.31 22.55
CA ARG A 52 -37.49 -1.99 22.34
C ARG A 52 -38.93 -2.16 21.87
N GLN A 53 -39.92 -1.79 22.67
CA GLN A 53 -41.37 -1.87 22.37
C GLN A 53 -41.83 -3.15 21.64
N PHE A 54 -41.66 -3.23 20.31
CA PHE A 54 -42.03 -4.38 19.47
C PHE A 54 -40.86 -5.08 18.76
N ASN A 55 -39.62 -4.65 18.98
CA ASN A 55 -38.41 -5.10 18.27
C ASN A 55 -37.27 -5.45 19.24
N PHE A 56 -36.28 -6.19 18.75
CA PHE A 56 -34.99 -6.37 19.42
C PHE A 56 -33.91 -5.64 18.63
N ILE A 57 -33.02 -4.94 19.33
CA ILE A 57 -31.81 -4.35 18.78
C ILE A 57 -30.63 -5.17 19.27
N VAL A 58 -29.83 -5.71 18.36
CA VAL A 58 -28.56 -6.36 18.68
C VAL A 58 -27.44 -5.43 18.22
N PRO A 59 -26.69 -4.79 19.14
CA PRO A 59 -25.55 -3.99 18.76
C PRO A 59 -24.51 -4.87 18.06
N VAL A 60 -23.96 -4.39 16.94
CA VAL A 60 -22.90 -5.10 16.20
C VAL A 60 -21.72 -4.17 16.05
N ALA A 61 -20.55 -4.62 16.51
CA ALA A 61 -19.27 -3.99 16.22
C ALA A 61 -18.49 -4.89 15.27
N VAL A 62 -17.95 -4.32 14.19
CA VAL A 62 -17.10 -5.02 13.23
C VAL A 62 -15.75 -4.32 13.20
N VAL A 63 -14.68 -5.07 13.41
CA VAL A 63 -13.31 -4.58 13.35
C VAL A 63 -12.59 -5.30 12.22
N ASN A 64 -11.99 -4.54 11.32
CA ASN A 64 -11.11 -5.09 10.28
C ASN A 64 -9.66 -4.98 10.77
N HIS A 65 -9.03 -6.13 10.97
CA HIS A 65 -7.62 -6.24 11.35
C HIS A 65 -6.68 -6.44 10.15
N GLY A 66 -7.23 -6.46 8.93
CA GLY A 66 -6.45 -6.47 7.70
C GLY A 66 -6.07 -5.07 7.26
N ASP A 67 -5.15 -5.00 6.31
CA ASP A 67 -4.61 -3.73 5.79
C ASP A 67 -5.43 -3.20 4.59
N GLU A 68 -6.41 -3.98 4.13
CA GLU A 68 -7.29 -3.66 3.02
C GLU A 68 -8.73 -3.40 3.49
N THR A 69 -9.45 -2.54 2.76
CA THR A 69 -10.89 -2.34 3.00
C THR A 69 -11.65 -3.64 2.70
N ALA A 70 -12.53 -4.06 3.61
CA ALA A 70 -13.45 -5.15 3.34
C ALA A 70 -14.54 -4.68 2.36
N GLU A 71 -14.44 -5.11 1.11
CA GLU A 71 -15.46 -4.94 0.08
C GLU A 71 -15.91 -6.31 -0.46
N GLY A 72 -17.18 -6.41 -0.85
CA GLY A 72 -17.80 -7.64 -1.34
C GLY A 72 -18.93 -7.35 -2.31
#